data_AF-A0AAP5HFF2-F1
#
_entry.id   AF-A0AAP5HFF2-F1
#
_cell.length_a   1.000
_cell.length_b   1.000
_cell.length_c   1.000
_cell.angle_alpha   90.00
_cell.angle_beta   90.00
_cell.angle_gamma   90.00
#
_symmetry.space_group_name_H-M   'P 1'
#
loop_
_entity.id
_entity.type
_entity.pdbx_description
1 polymer ?
#
loop_
_entity_poly.entity_id
_entity_poly.type
_entity_poly.pdbx_seq_one_letter_code
_entity_poly.pdbx_strand_id
1 'polypeptide(L)'
;MPMPLPPKLAAATALCAALGACTVAGPMPGTVEYAAATVSRAYDCGLQVDRGRIIARLDRQERQRFVAANAGYAVKSYKAPHRCEASERERIKGEIGALARR
;
A
#
# COMPACT_ATOMS: atom_id res chain seq x y z
N MET A 1 27.75 -12.86 -31.13
CA MET A 1 27.82 -14.18 -30.46
C MET A 1 27.82 -13.94 -28.96
N PRO A 2 26.77 -14.29 -28.20
CA PRO A 2 26.76 -14.07 -26.76
C PRO A 2 27.64 -15.12 -26.08
N MET A 3 28.59 -14.67 -25.25
CA MET A 3 29.44 -15.56 -24.46
C MET A 3 28.63 -16.24 -23.35
N PRO A 4 28.82 -17.55 -23.10
CA PRO A 4 28.19 -18.22 -21.97
C PRO A 4 28.79 -17.71 -20.66
N LEU A 5 27.94 -17.13 -19.80
CA LEU A 5 28.33 -16.73 -18.45
C LEU A 5 28.66 -17.97 -17.60
N PRO A 6 29.68 -17.88 -16.73
CA PRO A 6 30.07 -19.00 -15.87
C PRO A 6 28.92 -19.37 -14.91
N PRO A 7 28.74 -20.66 -14.61
CA PRO A 7 27.56 -21.18 -13.89
C PRO A 7 27.38 -20.57 -12.49
N LYS A 8 28.47 -20.12 -11.86
CA LYS A 8 28.44 -19.43 -10.56
C LYS A 8 27.78 -18.05 -10.64
N LEU A 9 27.96 -17.32 -11.74
CA LEU A 9 27.33 -16.01 -11.95
C LEU A 9 25.85 -16.14 -12.33
N ALA A 10 25.48 -17.20 -13.06
CA ALA A 10 24.09 -17.51 -13.38
C ALA A 10 23.26 -17.89 -12.13
N ALA A 11 23.87 -18.62 -11.19
CA ALA A 11 23.24 -18.95 -9.92
C ALA A 11 23.04 -17.71 -9.03
N ALA A 12 24.01 -16.79 -9.00
CA ALA A 12 23.94 -15.55 -8.24
C ALA A 12 22.85 -14.61 -8.77
N THR A 13 22.71 -14.48 -10.10
CA THR A 13 21.63 -13.67 -10.70
C THR A 13 20.24 -14.28 -10.50
N ALA A 14 20.12 -15.62 -10.57
CA ALA A 14 18.86 -16.31 -10.25
C ALA A 14 18.44 -16.14 -8.78
N LEU A 15 19.41 -16.17 -7.85
CA LEU A 15 19.15 -15.95 -6.42
C LEU A 15 18.72 -14.50 -6.13
N CYS A 16 19.37 -13.51 -6.75
CA CYS A 16 18.98 -12.10 -6.64
C CYS A 16 17.60 -11.82 -7.26
N ALA A 17 17.24 -12.49 -8.37
CA ALA A 17 15.91 -12.39 -8.96
C ALA A 17 14.83 -13.03 -8.07
N ALA A 18 15.15 -14.13 -7.38
CA ALA A 18 14.23 -14.78 -6.43
C ALA A 18 13.98 -13.93 -5.16
N LEU A 19 14.97 -13.13 -4.74
CA LEU A 19 14.84 -12.21 -3.59
C LEU A 19 14.02 -10.94 -3.90
N GLY A 20 13.86 -10.58 -5.19
CA GLY A 20 13.04 -9.43 -5.61
C GLY A 20 11.52 -9.67 -5.57
N ALA A 21 11.08 -10.91 -5.35
CA ALA A 21 9.68 -11.32 -5.42
C ALA A 21 8.93 -11.26 -4.07
N CYS A 22 9.56 -10.80 -2.99
CA CYS A 22 8.85 -10.47 -1.75
C CYS A 22 8.16 -9.10 -1.86
N THR A 23 7.36 -8.89 -2.91
CA THR A 23 6.41 -7.79 -2.92
C THR A 23 5.27 -8.18 -1.97
N VAL A 24 5.15 -7.46 -0.85
CA VAL A 24 3.95 -7.57 -0.01
C VAL A 24 2.77 -7.20 -0.91
N ALA A 25 2.00 -8.20 -1.33
CA ALA A 25 0.79 -7.99 -2.11
C ALA A 25 -0.17 -7.14 -1.26
N GLY A 26 -0.25 -5.85 -1.59
CA GLY A 26 -1.20 -4.94 -0.99
C GLY A 26 -2.62 -5.22 -1.52
N PRO A 27 -3.66 -4.72 -0.82
CA PRO A 27 -5.01 -4.77 -1.35
C PRO A 27 -5.11 -4.10 -2.73
N MET A 28 -5.99 -4.61 -3.59
CA MET A 28 -6.09 -4.17 -4.98
C MET A 28 -6.79 -2.80 -5.10
N PRO A 29 -6.30 -1.86 -5.94
CA PRO A 29 -6.97 -0.59 -6.16
C PRO A 29 -8.45 -0.74 -6.54
N GLY A 30 -9.29 0.12 -5.98
CA GLY A 30 -10.75 0.05 -6.16
C GLY A 30 -11.49 -0.81 -5.13
N THR A 31 -10.78 -1.57 -4.29
CA THR A 31 -11.37 -2.27 -3.16
C THR A 31 -11.50 -1.38 -1.92
N VAL A 32 -12.39 -1.77 -1.00
CA VAL A 32 -12.56 -1.10 0.30
C VAL A 32 -11.31 -1.28 1.17
N GLU A 33 -10.69 -2.45 1.08
CA GLU A 33 -9.47 -2.79 1.80
C GLU A 33 -8.30 -1.93 1.33
N TYR A 34 -8.26 -1.58 0.04
CA TYR A 34 -7.30 -0.63 -0.50
C TYR A 34 -7.55 0.77 0.03
N ALA A 35 -8.80 1.24 0.03
CA ALA A 35 -9.12 2.53 0.63
C ALA A 35 -8.72 2.58 2.12
N ALA A 36 -8.97 1.51 2.87
CA ALA A 36 -8.59 1.40 4.27
C ALA A 36 -7.07 1.41 4.48
N ALA A 37 -6.31 0.70 3.63
CA ALA A 37 -4.85 0.69 3.68
C ALA A 37 -4.27 2.06 3.31
N THR A 38 -4.75 2.70 2.25
CA THR A 38 -4.31 4.04 1.82
C THR A 38 -4.60 5.09 2.87
N VAL A 39 -5.77 5.05 3.53
CA VAL A 39 -6.09 5.95 4.65
C VAL A 39 -5.14 5.75 5.82
N SER A 40 -4.84 4.50 6.19
CA SER A 40 -3.85 4.22 7.23
C SER A 40 -2.48 4.78 6.85
N ARG A 41 -2.02 4.52 5.62
CA ARG A 41 -0.72 5.00 5.13
C ARG A 41 -0.65 6.52 5.08
N ALA A 42 -1.75 7.19 4.73
CA ALA A 42 -1.82 8.64 4.73
C ALA A 42 -1.60 9.23 6.13
N TYR A 43 -2.14 8.60 7.18
CA TYR A 43 -1.84 8.99 8.56
C TYR A 43 -0.37 8.78 8.92
N ASP A 44 0.23 7.65 8.52
CA ASP A 44 1.67 7.42 8.71
C ASP A 44 2.53 8.49 8.03
N CYS A 45 2.08 8.98 6.87
CA CYS A 45 2.72 10.05 6.11
C CYS A 45 2.42 11.47 6.66
N GLY A 46 1.68 11.58 7.77
CA GLY A 46 1.28 12.88 8.35
C GLY A 46 0.38 13.71 7.44
N LEU A 47 -0.41 13.06 6.58
CA LEU A 47 -1.36 13.72 5.69
C LEU A 47 -2.71 13.92 6.40
N GLN A 48 -3.36 15.05 6.11
CA GLN A 48 -4.74 15.26 6.53
C GLN A 48 -5.68 14.45 5.64
N VAL A 49 -6.58 13.68 6.26
CA VAL A 49 -7.52 12.80 5.57
C VAL A 49 -8.94 13.16 5.98
N ASP A 50 -9.78 13.55 5.02
CA ASP A 50 -11.24 13.66 5.22
C ASP A 50 -11.86 12.26 5.17
N ARG A 51 -11.65 11.50 6.25
CA ARG A 51 -12.14 10.14 6.38
C ARG A 51 -13.67 10.07 6.36
N GLY A 52 -14.34 11.11 6.86
CA GLY A 52 -15.80 11.20 6.83
C GLY A 52 -16.33 11.21 5.40
N ARG A 53 -15.73 12.02 4.52
CA ARG A 53 -16.08 12.06 3.10
C ARG A 53 -15.81 10.75 2.39
N ILE A 54 -14.70 10.07 2.67
CA ILE A 54 -14.41 8.76 2.07
C ILE A 54 -15.47 7.72 2.49
N ILE A 55 -15.78 7.62 3.78
CA ILE A 55 -16.78 6.68 4.31
C ILE A 55 -18.18 6.99 3.78
N ALA A 56 -18.53 8.27 3.59
CA ALA A 56 -19.84 8.67 3.09
C ALA A 56 -20.15 8.12 1.69
N ARG A 57 -19.12 7.87 0.87
CA ARG A 57 -19.25 7.33 -0.49
C ARG A 57 -19.34 5.81 -0.56
N LEU A 58 -19.02 5.13 0.54
CA LEU A 58 -19.14 3.68 0.65
C LEU A 58 -20.59 3.29 0.97
N ASP A 59 -21.03 2.13 0.47
CA ASP A 59 -22.30 1.55 0.87
C ASP A 59 -22.27 1.06 2.34
N ARG A 60 -23.42 0.68 2.89
CA ARG A 60 -23.51 0.27 4.30
C ARG A 60 -22.61 -0.93 4.65
N GLN A 61 -22.50 -1.92 3.76
CA GLN A 61 -21.71 -3.12 4.00
C GLN A 61 -20.21 -2.81 3.85
N GLU A 62 -19.84 -2.03 2.84
CA GLU A 62 -18.50 -1.54 2.61
C GLU A 62 -18.00 -0.68 3.79
N ARG A 63 -18.85 0.17 4.38
CA ARG A 63 -18.48 0.96 5.56
C ARG A 63 -18.02 0.08 6.73
N GLN A 64 -18.73 -1.01 6.99
CA GLN A 64 -18.36 -1.93 8.07
C GLN A 64 -17.03 -2.63 7.78
N ARG A 65 -16.84 -3.11 6.54
CA ARG A 65 -15.58 -3.72 6.11
C ARG A 65 -14.41 -2.73 6.17
N PHE A 66 -14.64 -1.47 5.76
CA PHE A 66 -13.65 -0.40 5.82
C PHE A 66 -13.17 -0.18 7.25
N VAL A 67 -14.09 -0.03 8.21
CA VAL A 67 -13.73 0.23 9.62
C VAL A 67 -12.94 -0.95 10.19
N ALA A 68 -13.38 -2.18 9.94
CA ALA A 68 -12.67 -3.37 10.39
C ALA A 68 -11.26 -3.48 9.79
N ALA A 69 -11.12 -3.29 8.47
CA ALA A 69 -9.84 -3.35 7.78
C ALA A 69 -8.91 -2.22 8.23
N ASN A 70 -9.41 -0.99 8.35
CA ASN A 70 -8.62 0.18 8.73
C ASN A 70 -8.07 0.05 10.16
N ALA A 71 -8.86 -0.51 11.09
CA ALA A 71 -8.37 -0.83 12.44
C ALA A 71 -7.20 -1.82 12.39
N GLY A 72 -7.30 -2.87 11.57
CA GLY A 72 -6.21 -3.83 11.37
C GLY A 72 -4.93 -3.19 10.83
N TYR A 73 -5.05 -2.28 9.85
CA TYR A 73 -3.90 -1.55 9.32
C TYR A 73 -3.30 -0.57 10.32
N ALA A 74 -4.13 0.14 11.10
CA ALA A 74 -3.64 1.04 12.14
C ALA A 74 -2.83 0.29 13.20
N VAL A 75 -3.28 -0.89 13.64
CA VAL A 75 -2.52 -1.75 14.56
C VAL A 75 -1.19 -2.21 13.95
N LYS A 76 -1.19 -2.59 12.66
CA LYS A 76 0.04 -2.99 11.95
C LYS A 76 1.03 -1.83 11.88
N SER A 77 0.58 -0.64 11.49
CA SER A 77 1.41 0.55 11.44
C SER A 77 1.98 0.92 12.81
N TYR A 78 1.15 0.86 13.86
CA TYR A 78 1.63 1.10 15.23
C TYR A 78 2.74 0.14 15.64
N LYS A 79 2.62 -1.15 15.28
CA LYS A 79 3.64 -2.17 15.60
C LYS A 79 4.91 -2.05 14.76
N ALA A 80 4.81 -1.49 13.56
CA ALA A 80 5.92 -1.35 12.61
C ALA A 80 5.81 0.02 11.91
N PRO A 81 6.19 1.11 12.60
CA PRO A 81 6.07 2.45 12.04
C PRO A 81 7.08 2.60 10.89
N HIS A 82 6.55 2.94 9.72
CA HIS A 82 7.37 3.14 8.52
C HIS A 82 7.36 4.63 8.15
N ARG A 83 8.55 5.21 7.99
CA ARG A 83 8.69 6.56 7.45
C ARG A 83 8.11 6.62 6.04
N CYS A 84 7.62 7.80 5.68
CA CYS A 84 7.04 8.08 4.38
C CYS A 84 7.98 8.99 3.61
N GLU A 85 8.53 8.49 2.52
CA GLU A 85 9.41 9.26 1.64
C GLU A 85 8.61 10.31 0.86
N ALA A 86 9.26 11.38 0.40
CA ALA A 86 8.57 12.49 -0.26
C ALA A 86 7.76 12.05 -1.51
N SER A 87 8.30 11.14 -2.31
CA SER A 87 7.63 10.59 -3.50
C SER A 87 6.42 9.73 -3.13
N GLU A 88 6.54 8.92 -2.07
CA GLU A 88 5.43 8.13 -1.54
C GLU A 88 4.33 9.06 -1.02
N ARG A 89 4.70 10.08 -0.26
CA ARG A 89 3.77 11.04 0.33
C ARG A 89 2.93 11.75 -0.73
N GLU A 90 3.55 12.22 -1.81
CA GLU A 90 2.82 12.86 -2.92
C GLU A 90 1.89 11.87 -3.65
N ARG A 91 2.34 10.62 -3.86
CA ARG A 91 1.48 9.57 -4.42
C ARG A 91 0.25 9.33 -3.54
N ILE A 92 0.45 9.11 -2.23
CA ILE A 92 -0.64 8.83 -1.28
C ILE A 92 -1.60 10.02 -1.18
N LYS A 93 -1.10 11.26 -1.21
CA LYS A 93 -1.92 12.47 -1.27
C LYS A 93 -2.84 12.47 -2.49
N GLY A 94 -2.32 12.08 -3.66
CA GLY A 94 -3.10 11.91 -4.88
C GLY A 94 -4.20 10.83 -4.73
N GLU A 95 -3.83 9.67 -4.19
CA GLU A 95 -4.75 8.55 -3.96
C GLU A 95 -5.89 8.91 -2.99
N ILE A 96 -5.59 9.57 -1.87
CA ILE A 96 -6.60 10.07 -0.92
C ILE A 96 -7.54 11.06 -1.59
N GLY A 97 -6.99 11.98 -2.40
CA GLY A 97 -7.80 12.91 -3.18
C GLY A 97 -8.74 12.19 -4.14
N ALA A 98 -8.28 11.13 -4.79
CA ALA A 98 -9.12 10.32 -5.68
C ALA A 98 -10.23 9.59 -4.92
N LEU A 99 -9.91 8.96 -3.78
CA LEU A 99 -10.88 8.27 -2.92
C LEU A 99 -11.98 9.22 -2.41
N ALA A 100 -11.62 10.45 -2.04
CA ALA A 100 -12.58 11.45 -1.60
C ALA A 100 -13.53 11.93 -2.72
N ARG A 101 -13.14 11.77 -3.99
CA ARG A 101 -13.91 12.23 -5.17
C ARG A 101 -14.71 11.13 -5.88
N ARG A 102 -14.48 9.85 -5.58
CA ARG A 102 -15.02 8.67 -6.29
C ARG A 102 -16.52 8.47 -6.12
#